data_AF-A0A914N8K4-F1
#
_entry.id   AF-A0A914N8K4-F1
#
_cell.length_a   1.000
_cell.length_b   1.000
_cell.length_c   1.000
_cell.angle_alpha   90.00
_cell.angle_beta   90.00
_cell.angle_gamma   90.00
#
_symmetry.space_group_name_H-M   'P 1'
#
loop_
_entity.id
_entity.type
_entity.pdbx_description
1 polymer ?
#
loop_
_entity_poly.entity_id
_entity_poly.type
_entity_poly.pdbx_seq_one_letter_code
_entity_poly.pdbx_strand_id
1 'polypeptide(L)'
;MPIISPKFPEQNVAFNINEYTKSIILRETKKASDHFKNLNHNKLSKERWQKTIFKKINYKLIYKHFILVICTVPIKIKENINNYFGNFKCGLLKTKLRLMLKEWAEKINREKIELEEYHAISGFEKERKCERINGTEEHWTVWLVGINLKNNGNNIEEQQKQKKLILTINEQFLNINREGSWLNAVYIQQNNLEKMIGSIFKADNSNCPEINPINIGK
;
A
#
# COMPACT_ATOMS: atom_id res chain seq x y z
N MET A 1 -11.38 16.47 7.53
CA MET A 1 -10.48 17.54 7.05
C MET A 1 -11.09 18.12 5.79
N PRO A 2 -12.17 18.91 5.89
CA PRO A 2 -12.85 19.44 4.71
C PRO A 2 -11.99 20.52 4.04
N ILE A 3 -11.86 20.45 2.73
CA ILE A 3 -11.29 21.51 1.89
C ILE A 3 -12.35 21.82 0.85
N ILE A 4 -12.90 23.03 0.89
CA ILE A 4 -14.08 23.38 0.09
C ILE A 4 -13.63 24.10 -1.18
N SER A 5 -14.14 23.68 -2.34
CA SER A 5 -13.89 24.37 -3.60
C SER A 5 -14.52 25.76 -3.59
N PRO A 6 -13.83 26.79 -4.11
CA PRO A 6 -14.34 28.16 -4.04
C PRO A 6 -15.46 28.46 -5.04
N LYS A 7 -15.65 27.61 -6.07
CA LYS A 7 -16.66 27.80 -7.11
C LYS A 7 -17.93 27.03 -6.78
N PHE A 8 -19.08 27.68 -6.95
CA PHE A 8 -20.40 27.07 -6.80
C PHE A 8 -20.71 26.04 -7.92
N PRO A 9 -21.32 24.88 -7.61
CA PRO A 9 -21.63 24.41 -6.27
C PRO A 9 -20.38 24.00 -5.50
N GLU A 10 -20.27 24.41 -4.24
CA GLU A 10 -19.15 24.07 -3.38
C GLU A 10 -19.06 22.56 -3.15
N GLN A 11 -17.85 22.02 -3.22
CA GLN A 11 -17.59 20.61 -3.02
C GLN A 11 -16.41 20.41 -2.07
N ASN A 12 -16.50 19.40 -1.21
CA ASN A 12 -15.35 18.98 -0.40
C ASN A 12 -14.37 18.18 -1.27
N VAL A 13 -13.29 18.81 -1.73
CA VAL A 13 -12.27 18.16 -2.57
C VAL A 13 -11.41 17.15 -1.78
N ALA A 14 -11.48 17.20 -0.46
CA ALA A 14 -10.76 16.32 0.46
C ALA A 14 -11.65 15.22 1.07
N PHE A 15 -12.80 14.91 0.44
CA PHE A 15 -13.77 13.93 0.95
C PHE A 15 -13.19 12.52 1.18
N ASN A 16 -12.14 12.16 0.43
CA ASN A 16 -11.48 10.87 0.53
C ASN A 16 -10.58 10.73 1.77
N ILE A 17 -10.29 11.81 2.49
CA ILE A 17 -9.44 11.78 3.69
C ILE A 17 -10.22 11.14 4.85
N ASN A 18 -9.68 10.05 5.38
CA ASN A 18 -10.14 9.42 6.62
C ASN A 18 -9.19 9.73 7.79
N GLU A 19 -9.53 9.31 9.01
CA GLU A 19 -8.75 9.62 10.22
C GLU A 19 -7.29 9.12 10.15
N TYR A 20 -7.03 7.96 9.53
CA TYR A 20 -5.68 7.42 9.37
C TYR A 20 -4.83 8.19 8.34
N THR A 21 -5.42 8.59 7.22
CA THR A 21 -4.72 9.43 6.25
C THR A 21 -4.52 10.86 6.75
N LYS A 22 -5.46 11.36 7.56
CA LYS A 22 -5.36 12.64 8.26
C LYS A 22 -4.21 12.65 9.26
N SER A 23 -3.99 11.57 10.02
CA SER A 23 -2.84 11.50 10.95
C SER A 23 -1.51 11.67 10.22
N ILE A 24 -1.35 11.03 9.06
CA ILE A 24 -0.16 11.16 8.20
C ILE A 24 0.02 12.61 7.75
N ILE A 25 -1.04 13.24 7.23
CA ILE A 25 -0.99 14.63 6.77
C ILE A 25 -0.59 15.57 7.92
N LEU A 26 -1.19 15.40 9.10
CA LEU A 26 -0.88 16.21 10.28
C LEU A 26 0.56 16.01 10.73
N ARG A 27 1.06 14.77 10.74
CA ARG A 27 2.45 14.45 11.08
C ARG A 27 3.43 15.13 10.14
N GLU A 28 3.24 14.99 8.82
CA GLU A 28 4.14 15.59 7.84
C GLU A 28 4.05 17.12 7.84
N THR A 29 2.86 17.69 8.06
CA THR A 29 2.67 19.14 8.21
C THR A 29 3.38 19.67 9.46
N LYS A 30 3.30 18.95 10.59
CA LYS A 30 4.02 19.30 11.82
C LYS A 30 5.53 19.27 11.62
N LYS A 31 6.07 18.20 11.00
CA LYS A 31 7.50 18.12 10.66
C LYS A 31 7.95 19.31 9.80
N ALA A 32 7.16 19.68 8.80
CA ALA A 32 7.45 20.83 7.95
C ALA A 32 7.44 22.14 8.77
N SER A 33 6.39 22.36 9.58
CA SER A 33 6.29 23.53 10.47
C SER A 33 7.50 23.63 11.42
N ASP A 34 7.90 22.54 12.05
CA ASP A 34 9.05 22.52 12.95
C ASP A 34 10.36 22.81 12.20
N HIS A 35 10.48 22.40 10.94
CA HIS A 35 11.58 22.81 10.08
C HIS A 35 11.58 24.32 9.79
N PHE A 36 10.41 24.90 9.47
CA PHE A 36 10.27 26.34 9.23
C PHE A 36 10.53 27.19 10.47
N LYS A 37 10.17 26.72 11.66
CA LYS A 37 10.48 27.42 12.93
C LYS A 37 11.98 27.45 13.24
N ASN A 38 12.68 26.36 12.90
CA ASN A 38 14.13 26.21 13.16
C ASN A 38 14.99 26.71 11.99
N LEU A 39 14.41 27.41 11.02
CA LEU A 39 15.09 27.88 9.83
C LEU A 39 15.82 29.19 10.13
N ASN A 40 17.15 29.14 10.09
CA ASN A 40 17.95 30.36 10.07
C ASN A 40 17.90 30.96 8.66
N HIS A 41 17.26 32.11 8.52
CA HIS A 41 17.07 32.82 7.25
C HIS A 41 18.39 33.12 6.52
N ASN A 42 19.51 33.22 7.24
CA ASN A 42 20.83 33.46 6.67
C ASN A 42 21.48 32.21 6.06
N LYS A 43 20.84 31.03 6.14
CA LYS A 43 21.34 29.74 5.62
C LYS A 43 20.36 29.08 4.64
N LEU A 44 19.64 29.89 3.88
CA LEU A 44 18.71 29.45 2.83
C LEU A 44 19.49 29.08 1.55
N SER A 45 19.90 27.82 1.43
CA SER A 45 20.45 27.28 0.18
C SER A 45 19.51 26.24 -0.44
N LYS A 46 19.53 26.13 -1.78
CA LYS A 46 18.80 25.10 -2.54
C LYS A 46 19.11 23.69 -2.00
N GLU A 47 20.38 23.43 -1.68
CA GLU A 47 20.85 22.16 -1.13
C GLU A 47 20.25 21.85 0.23
N ARG A 48 20.08 22.86 1.10
CA ARG A 48 19.41 22.69 2.39
C ARG A 48 17.97 22.24 2.17
N TRP A 49 17.22 22.92 1.31
CA TRP A 49 15.83 22.54 1.01
C TRP A 49 15.70 21.13 0.43
N GLN A 50 16.62 20.73 -0.46
CA GLN A 50 16.67 19.38 -1.00
C GLN A 50 16.96 18.32 0.06
N LYS A 51 17.76 18.65 1.08
CA LYS A 51 18.11 17.74 2.18
C LYS A 51 17.10 17.72 3.32
N THR A 52 16.22 18.72 3.41
CA THR A 52 15.20 18.84 4.47
C THR A 52 13.78 18.60 3.94
N ILE A 53 13.11 19.63 3.45
CA ILE A 53 11.69 19.61 3.04
C ILE A 53 11.46 18.72 1.82
N PHE A 54 12.34 18.77 0.82
CA PHE A 54 12.17 18.01 -0.42
C PHE A 54 12.95 16.69 -0.42
N LYS A 55 13.47 16.27 0.74
CA LYS A 55 14.15 14.98 0.86
C LYS A 55 13.16 13.87 0.55
N LYS A 56 13.50 13.02 -0.41
CA LYS A 56 12.66 11.87 -0.75
C LYS A 56 12.48 10.99 0.48
N ILE A 57 11.22 10.78 0.84
CA ILE A 57 10.84 9.94 1.96
C ILE A 57 11.16 8.49 1.62
N ASN A 58 11.91 7.80 2.49
CA ASN A 58 12.06 6.36 2.37
C ASN A 58 10.86 5.67 3.02
N TYR A 59 9.83 5.43 2.23
CA TYR A 59 8.57 4.83 2.67
C TYR A 59 8.76 3.49 3.40
N LYS A 60 9.70 2.67 2.94
CA LYS A 60 10.01 1.37 3.52
C LYS A 60 10.55 1.47 4.95
N LEU A 61 11.10 2.63 5.33
CA LEU A 61 11.66 2.86 6.66
C LEU A 61 10.66 3.45 7.67
N ILE A 62 9.51 3.97 7.22
CA ILE A 62 8.55 4.62 8.11
C ILE A 62 7.69 3.61 8.87
N TYR A 63 7.35 2.49 8.24
CA TYR A 63 6.40 1.52 8.77
C TYR A 63 7.11 0.24 9.18
N LYS A 64 6.68 -0.36 10.30
CA LYS A 64 7.18 -1.67 10.76
C LYS A 64 6.51 -2.85 10.05
N HIS A 65 5.29 -2.63 9.59
CA HIS A 65 4.46 -3.65 8.96
C HIS A 65 3.99 -3.18 7.59
N PHE A 66 3.84 -4.12 6.66
CA PHE A 66 3.39 -3.86 5.31
C PHE A 66 2.36 -4.90 4.86
N ILE A 67 1.45 -4.49 4.00
CA ILE A 67 0.69 -5.36 3.10
C ILE A 67 1.22 -5.11 1.71
N LEU A 68 1.68 -6.18 1.08
CA LEU A 68 1.96 -6.22 -0.34
C LEU A 68 0.69 -6.60 -1.07
N VAL A 69 0.18 -5.70 -1.90
CA VAL A 69 -1.01 -5.97 -2.72
C VAL A 69 -0.56 -6.23 -4.13
N ILE A 70 -0.99 -7.36 -4.69
CA ILE A 70 -0.58 -7.86 -5.99
C ILE A 70 -1.86 -8.02 -6.82
N CYS A 71 -1.97 -7.19 -7.85
CA CYS A 71 -2.99 -7.33 -8.88
C CYS A 71 -2.42 -8.16 -10.02
N THR A 72 -3.08 -9.28 -10.33
CA THR A 72 -2.71 -10.18 -11.42
C THR A 72 -3.78 -10.15 -12.50
N VAL A 73 -3.36 -9.93 -13.74
CA VAL A 73 -4.23 -9.97 -14.92
C VAL A 73 -3.64 -10.97 -15.93
N PRO A 74 -4.39 -12.01 -16.33
CA PRO A 74 -3.95 -12.91 -17.39
C PRO A 74 -4.00 -12.18 -18.74
N ILE A 75 -2.92 -12.32 -19.51
CA ILE A 75 -2.81 -11.81 -20.87
C ILE A 75 -3.32 -12.93 -21.78
N LYS A 76 -4.54 -12.80 -22.31
CA LYS A 76 -5.03 -13.73 -23.33
C LYS A 76 -4.27 -13.48 -24.63
N ILE A 77 -3.55 -14.50 -25.11
CA ILE A 77 -2.70 -14.50 -26.34
C ILE A 77 -3.45 -14.00 -27.60
N LYS A 78 -4.79 -14.02 -27.63
CA LYS A 78 -5.60 -13.64 -28.81
C LYS A 78 -6.12 -12.20 -28.83
N GLU A 79 -6.07 -11.46 -27.72
CA GLU A 79 -6.41 -10.04 -27.74
C GLU A 79 -5.12 -9.25 -27.87
N ASN A 80 -4.74 -9.00 -29.12
CA ASN A 80 -3.69 -8.07 -29.54
C ASN A 80 -4.12 -6.62 -29.25
N ILE A 81 -4.57 -6.35 -28.04
CA ILE A 81 -5.14 -5.08 -27.62
C ILE A 81 -4.29 -4.60 -26.47
N ASN A 82 -3.22 -3.88 -26.83
CA ASN A 82 -2.53 -2.87 -26.06
C ASN A 82 -2.37 -3.13 -24.55
N ASN A 83 -1.13 -3.10 -24.03
CA ASN A 83 -0.78 -3.06 -22.60
C ASN A 83 -1.70 -2.18 -21.71
N TYR A 84 -2.44 -1.24 -22.31
CA TYR A 84 -3.58 -0.53 -21.76
C TYR A 84 -4.64 -1.38 -21.03
N PHE A 85 -5.06 -2.56 -21.52
CA PHE A 85 -6.18 -3.28 -20.88
C PHE A 85 -5.80 -3.94 -19.54
N GLY A 86 -4.56 -4.43 -19.41
CA GLY A 86 -4.04 -4.93 -18.13
C GLY A 86 -3.92 -3.82 -17.08
N ASN A 87 -3.33 -2.69 -17.48
CA ASN A 87 -3.18 -1.51 -16.63
C ASN A 87 -4.54 -0.89 -16.26
N PHE A 88 -5.52 -0.94 -17.15
CA PHE A 88 -6.87 -0.46 -16.86
C PHE A 88 -7.57 -1.27 -15.77
N LYS A 89 -7.46 -2.61 -15.80
CA LYS A 89 -8.05 -3.47 -14.76
C LYS A 89 -7.39 -3.28 -13.40
N CYS A 90 -6.05 -3.25 -13.33
CA CYS A 90 -5.37 -2.98 -12.06
C CYS A 90 -5.59 -1.53 -11.59
N GLY A 91 -5.68 -0.56 -12.50
CA GLY A 91 -6.04 0.82 -12.17
C GLY A 91 -7.44 0.93 -11.54
N LEU A 92 -8.43 0.19 -12.06
CA LEU A 92 -9.77 0.12 -11.47
C LEU A 92 -9.77 -0.56 -10.09
N LEU A 93 -9.00 -1.64 -9.91
CA LEU A 93 -8.85 -2.27 -8.59
C LEU A 93 -8.14 -1.35 -7.60
N LYS A 94 -7.18 -0.54 -8.05
CA LYS A 94 -6.48 0.46 -7.23
C LYS A 94 -7.41 1.53 -6.68
N THR A 95 -8.43 1.97 -7.44
CA THR A 95 -9.42 2.92 -6.91
C THR A 95 -10.32 2.30 -5.85
N LYS A 96 -10.71 1.02 -6.02
CA LYS A 96 -11.46 0.25 -5.01
C LYS A 96 -10.63 -0.07 -3.76
N LEU A 97 -9.33 -0.29 -3.91
CA LEU A 97 -8.41 -0.62 -2.81
C LEU A 97 -8.49 0.40 -1.67
N ARG A 98 -8.64 1.68 -1.98
CA ARG A 98 -8.77 2.73 -0.97
C ARG A 98 -10.01 2.55 -0.09
N LEU A 99 -11.16 2.24 -0.71
CA LEU A 99 -12.42 2.01 -0.01
C LEU A 99 -12.32 0.74 0.86
N MET A 100 -11.77 -0.32 0.30
CA MET A 100 -11.56 -1.57 1.04
C MET A 100 -10.66 -1.38 2.25
N LEU A 101 -9.55 -0.66 2.10
CA LEU A 101 -8.63 -0.42 3.21
C LEU A 101 -9.29 0.46 4.29
N LYS A 102 -10.21 1.35 3.92
CA LYS A 102 -11.01 2.11 4.89
C LYS A 102 -11.92 1.17 5.69
N GLU A 103 -12.71 0.33 5.00
CA GLU A 103 -13.61 -0.64 5.64
C GLU A 103 -12.85 -1.64 6.52
N TRP A 104 -11.72 -2.14 6.02
CA TRP A 104 -10.81 -3.03 6.73
C TRP A 104 -10.26 -2.36 8.00
N ALA A 105 -9.80 -1.12 7.91
CA ALA A 105 -9.31 -0.37 9.06
C ALA A 105 -10.41 -0.12 10.11
N GLU A 106 -11.64 0.13 9.68
CA GLU A 106 -12.79 0.24 10.59
C GLU A 106 -13.12 -1.10 11.26
N LYS A 107 -13.04 -2.22 10.54
CA LYS A 107 -13.24 -3.58 11.09
C LYS A 107 -12.17 -3.93 12.13
N ILE A 108 -10.91 -3.68 11.82
CA ILE A 108 -9.76 -3.94 12.71
C ILE A 108 -9.89 -3.19 14.03
N ASN A 109 -10.32 -1.92 13.99
CA ASN A 109 -10.56 -1.16 15.22
C ASN A 109 -11.70 -1.75 16.07
N ARG A 110 -12.78 -2.26 15.44
CA ARG A 110 -13.85 -2.98 16.16
C ARG A 110 -13.33 -4.26 16.82
N GLU A 111 -12.36 -4.93 16.21
CA GLU A 111 -11.69 -6.12 16.76
C GLU A 111 -10.61 -5.80 17.82
N LYS A 112 -10.53 -4.53 18.27
CA LYS A 112 -9.57 -4.02 19.27
C LYS A 112 -8.09 -4.18 18.87
N ILE A 113 -7.82 -4.29 17.58
CA ILE A 113 -6.47 -4.13 17.06
C ILE A 113 -6.28 -2.62 16.90
N GLU A 114 -5.56 -1.99 17.82
CA GLU A 114 -5.34 -0.54 17.79
C GLU A 114 -4.43 -0.17 16.60
N LEU A 115 -5.05 0.11 15.45
CA LEU A 115 -4.39 0.62 14.26
C LEU A 115 -4.14 2.12 14.44
N GLU A 116 -2.87 2.53 14.38
CA GLU A 116 -2.50 3.93 14.51
C GLU A 116 -2.57 4.61 13.14
N GLU A 117 -1.94 4.01 12.13
CA GLU A 117 -1.87 4.57 10.79
C GLU A 117 -1.82 3.47 9.74
N TYR A 118 -2.38 3.75 8.56
CA TYR A 118 -2.07 3.02 7.34
C TYR A 118 -1.91 3.97 6.17
N HIS A 119 -1.04 3.62 5.22
CA HIS A 119 -0.87 4.40 3.99
C HIS A 119 -1.13 3.52 2.78
N ALA A 120 -2.33 3.66 2.21
CA ALA A 120 -2.91 2.75 1.22
C ALA A 120 -2.14 2.59 -0.10
N ILE A 121 -1.40 3.60 -0.54
CA ILE A 121 -0.78 3.58 -1.86
C ILE A 121 0.47 4.44 -1.76
N SER A 122 1.59 3.81 -1.43
CA SER A 122 2.87 4.48 -1.58
C SER A 122 3.17 4.74 -3.05
N GLY A 123 4.08 5.69 -3.33
CA GLY A 123 4.69 5.81 -4.66
C GLY A 123 5.53 4.58 -5.08
N PHE A 124 5.39 3.45 -4.37
CA PHE A 124 5.91 2.16 -4.77
C PHE A 124 4.86 1.44 -5.61
N GLU A 125 5.09 1.46 -6.92
CA GLU A 125 4.35 0.70 -7.91
C GLU A 125 5.40 0.01 -8.79
N LYS A 126 5.33 -1.31 -8.86
CA LYS A 126 6.19 -2.09 -9.73
C LYS A 126 5.34 -3.04 -10.54
N GLU A 127 5.66 -3.09 -11.83
CA GLU A 127 5.02 -4.00 -12.77
C GLU A 127 5.99 -5.11 -13.17
N ARG A 128 5.45 -6.30 -13.40
CA ARG A 128 6.17 -7.44 -13.96
C ARG A 128 5.27 -8.19 -14.92
N LYS A 129 5.86 -8.71 -15.99
CA LYS A 129 5.27 -9.77 -16.80
C LYS A 129 5.93 -11.09 -16.44
N CYS A 130 5.16 -12.17 -16.35
CA CYS A 130 5.67 -13.51 -16.11
C CYS A 130 4.81 -14.52 -16.86
N GLU A 131 5.36 -15.70 -17.15
CA GLU A 131 4.63 -16.79 -17.78
C GLU A 131 4.40 -17.89 -16.72
N ARG A 132 3.24 -18.55 -16.74
CA ARG A 132 3.04 -19.78 -15.96
C ARG A 132 3.52 -20.99 -16.77
N ILE A 133 3.78 -22.09 -16.06
CA ILE A 133 4.10 -23.41 -16.62
C ILE A 133 3.06 -23.85 -17.70
N ASN A 134 1.83 -23.37 -17.57
CA ASN A 134 0.70 -23.61 -18.47
C ASN A 134 0.77 -22.82 -19.80
N GLY A 135 1.80 -21.99 -20.01
CA GLY A 135 1.93 -21.08 -21.17
C GLY A 135 1.06 -19.82 -21.09
N THR A 136 0.47 -19.52 -19.92
CA THR A 136 -0.34 -18.31 -19.73
C THR A 136 0.55 -17.16 -19.25
N GLU A 137 0.65 -16.11 -20.04
CA GLU A 137 1.29 -14.86 -19.62
C GLU A 137 0.40 -14.10 -18.62
N GLU A 138 1.01 -13.51 -17.61
CA GLU A 138 0.36 -12.67 -16.61
C GLU A 138 1.08 -11.33 -16.47
N HIS A 139 0.30 -10.26 -16.31
CA HIS A 139 0.79 -8.95 -15.89
C HIS A 139 0.47 -8.75 -14.41
N TRP A 140 1.49 -8.39 -13.64
CA TRP A 140 1.42 -8.17 -12.21
C TRP A 140 1.70 -6.71 -11.91
N THR A 141 0.80 -6.07 -11.17
CA THR A 141 1.02 -4.76 -10.58
C THR A 141 1.09 -4.89 -9.06
N VAL A 142 2.18 -4.41 -8.46
CA VAL A 142 2.45 -4.57 -7.04
C VAL A 142 2.47 -3.21 -6.34
N TRP A 143 1.67 -3.10 -5.27
CA TRP A 143 1.59 -1.93 -4.40
C TRP A 143 1.98 -2.28 -2.96
N LEU A 144 2.42 -1.27 -2.22
CA LEU A 144 2.69 -1.38 -0.79
C LEU A 144 1.76 -0.51 0.04
N VAL A 145 1.19 -1.15 1.07
CA VAL A 145 0.43 -0.53 2.16
C VAL A 145 1.24 -0.63 3.44
N GLY A 146 1.72 0.48 3.97
CA GLY A 146 2.45 0.57 5.23
C GLY A 146 1.48 0.70 6.39
N ILE A 147 1.79 0.03 7.50
CA ILE A 147 0.93 -0.09 8.68
C ILE A 147 1.75 0.21 9.93
N ASN A 148 1.20 1.05 10.80
CA ASN A 148 1.66 1.22 12.18
C ASN A 148 0.57 0.75 13.13
N LEU A 149 0.94 -0.23 13.96
CA LEU A 149 0.12 -0.72 15.06
C LEU A 149 0.55 -0.02 16.34
N LYS A 150 -0.41 0.34 17.19
CA LYS A 150 -0.10 0.90 18.50
C LYS A 150 0.57 -0.19 19.35
N ASN A 151 1.79 0.11 19.78
CA ASN A 151 2.59 -0.82 20.55
C ASN A 151 2.34 -0.63 22.05
N ASN A 152 1.92 -1.71 22.71
CA ASN A 152 1.67 -1.72 24.16
C ASN A 152 2.86 -2.33 24.94
N GLY A 153 3.96 -2.67 24.26
CA GLY A 153 5.20 -3.15 24.87
C GLY A 153 5.27 -4.67 25.12
N ASN A 154 4.22 -5.43 24.80
CA ASN A 154 4.17 -6.87 24.98
C ASN A 154 4.27 -7.63 23.64
N ASN A 155 5.35 -8.40 23.45
CA ASN A 155 5.63 -9.13 22.21
C ASN A 155 4.54 -10.17 21.86
N ILE A 156 3.88 -10.77 22.87
CA ILE A 156 2.83 -11.77 22.65
C ILE A 156 1.57 -11.12 22.05
N GLU A 157 1.18 -9.95 22.57
CA GLU A 157 0.05 -9.19 22.03
C GLU A 157 0.33 -8.73 20.61
N GLU A 158 1.56 -8.33 20.31
CA GLU A 158 1.95 -7.92 18.96
C GLU A 158 1.79 -9.08 17.97
N GLN A 159 2.26 -10.28 18.31
CA GLN A 159 2.07 -11.47 17.47
C GLN A 159 0.58 -11.82 17.26
N GLN A 160 -0.25 -11.69 18.30
CA GLN A 160 -1.69 -11.90 18.18
C GLN A 160 -2.35 -10.86 17.27
N LYS A 161 -1.98 -9.58 17.41
CA LYS A 161 -2.44 -8.50 16.52
C LYS A 161 -2.04 -8.79 15.07
N GLN A 162 -0.82 -9.26 14.83
CA GLN A 162 -0.35 -9.62 13.49
C GLN A 162 -1.15 -10.79 12.89
N LYS A 163 -1.41 -11.86 13.65
CA LYS A 163 -2.22 -12.99 13.18
C LYS A 163 -3.63 -12.56 12.78
N LYS A 164 -4.31 -11.76 13.62
CA LYS A 164 -5.66 -11.24 13.29
C LYS A 164 -5.63 -10.30 12.09
N LEU A 165 -4.60 -9.48 11.97
CA LEU A 165 -4.40 -8.61 10.82
C LEU A 165 -4.32 -9.41 9.51
N ILE A 166 -3.55 -10.50 9.49
CA ILE A 166 -3.45 -11.40 8.34
C ILE A 166 -4.82 -12.00 7.98
N LEU A 167 -5.55 -12.50 8.97
CA LEU A 167 -6.87 -13.11 8.76
C LEU A 167 -7.87 -12.11 8.16
N THR A 168 -7.98 -10.92 8.76
CA THR A 168 -8.92 -9.88 8.30
C THR A 168 -8.59 -9.36 6.90
N ILE A 169 -7.30 -9.27 6.55
CA ILE A 169 -6.87 -8.90 5.19
C ILE A 169 -7.29 -10.00 4.21
N ASN A 170 -6.99 -11.27 4.51
CA ASN A 170 -7.32 -12.37 3.61
C ASN A 170 -8.83 -12.44 3.34
N GLU A 171 -9.66 -12.32 4.38
CA GLU A 171 -11.12 -12.26 4.22
C GLU A 171 -11.58 -11.12 3.31
N GLN A 172 -11.01 -9.92 3.48
CA GLN A 172 -11.40 -8.75 2.69
C GLN A 172 -11.05 -8.93 1.20
N PHE A 173 -9.91 -9.56 0.90
CA PHE A 173 -9.40 -9.71 -0.47
C PHE A 173 -9.98 -10.94 -1.20
N LEU A 174 -10.36 -12.00 -0.48
CA LEU A 174 -11.04 -13.17 -1.05
C LEU A 174 -12.37 -12.81 -1.74
N ASN A 175 -13.07 -11.80 -1.22
CA ASN A 175 -14.39 -11.38 -1.73
C ASN A 175 -14.36 -10.71 -3.12
N ILE A 176 -13.18 -10.38 -3.66
CA ILE A 176 -13.02 -9.52 -4.86
C ILE A 176 -12.59 -10.28 -6.11
N ASN A 177 -12.19 -11.54 -5.97
CA ASN A 177 -11.82 -12.38 -7.11
C ASN A 177 -13.06 -12.76 -7.93
N ARG A 178 -13.55 -11.81 -8.74
CA ARG A 178 -14.56 -12.00 -9.78
C ARG A 178 -14.06 -11.32 -11.07
N GLU A 179 -14.33 -11.96 -12.21
CA GLU A 179 -14.10 -11.42 -13.58
C GLU A 179 -12.62 -11.32 -14.05
N GLY A 180 -11.82 -12.35 -13.76
CA GLY A 180 -10.57 -12.58 -14.50
C GLY A 180 -9.42 -11.61 -14.19
N SER A 181 -9.46 -10.91 -13.07
CA SER A 181 -8.31 -10.22 -12.44
C SER A 181 -8.30 -10.55 -10.95
N TRP A 182 -7.13 -10.88 -10.40
CA TRP A 182 -7.01 -11.44 -9.06
C TRP A 182 -6.27 -10.45 -8.19
N LEU A 183 -6.80 -10.15 -7.00
CA LEU A 183 -6.17 -9.26 -6.05
C LEU A 183 -5.71 -10.07 -4.85
N ASN A 184 -4.40 -10.23 -4.71
CA ASN A 184 -3.79 -10.94 -3.60
C ASN A 184 -3.14 -9.96 -2.63
N ALA A 185 -3.19 -10.27 -1.35
CA ALA A 185 -2.56 -9.48 -0.31
C ALA A 185 -1.65 -10.37 0.54
N VAL A 186 -0.44 -9.89 0.82
CA VAL A 186 0.54 -10.59 1.64
C VAL A 186 1.05 -9.67 2.72
N TYR A 187 0.88 -10.07 3.97
CA TYR A 187 1.46 -9.36 5.11
C TYR A 187 2.97 -9.61 5.19
N ILE A 188 3.74 -8.56 5.43
CA ILE A 188 5.20 -8.60 5.51
C ILE A 188 5.70 -7.66 6.61
N GLN A 189 6.64 -8.14 7.43
CA GLN A 189 7.39 -7.28 8.35
C GLN A 189 8.48 -6.51 7.60
N GLN A 190 8.79 -5.29 8.04
CA GLN A 190 9.77 -4.40 7.43
C GLN A 190 11.11 -5.08 7.10
N ASN A 191 11.65 -5.88 8.04
CA ASN A 191 12.93 -6.57 7.88
C ASN A 191 12.95 -7.57 6.71
N ASN A 192 11.79 -8.14 6.36
CA ASN A 192 11.65 -9.12 5.28
C ASN A 192 11.18 -8.49 3.95
N LEU A 193 10.91 -7.19 3.94
CA LEU A 193 10.30 -6.50 2.80
C LEU A 193 11.18 -6.56 1.55
N GLU A 194 12.47 -6.21 1.67
CA GLU A 194 13.38 -6.23 0.52
C GLU A 194 13.60 -7.64 -0.02
N LYS A 195 13.66 -8.64 0.86
CA LYS A 195 13.78 -10.05 0.46
C LYS A 195 12.56 -10.52 -0.33
N MET A 196 11.36 -10.17 0.13
CA MET A 196 10.11 -10.54 -0.54
C MET A 196 9.91 -9.81 -1.87
N ILE A 197 10.16 -8.50 -1.91
CA ILE A 197 10.15 -7.74 -3.17
C ILE A 197 11.21 -8.32 -4.12
N GLY A 198 12.40 -8.60 -3.61
CA GLY A 198 13.47 -9.26 -4.36
C GLY A 198 12.99 -10.57 -4.98
N SER A 199 12.41 -11.49 -4.20
CA SER A 199 11.91 -12.78 -4.71
C SER A 199 10.82 -12.64 -5.77
N ILE A 200 9.93 -11.66 -5.64
CA ILE A 200 8.87 -11.42 -6.63
C ILE A 200 9.42 -10.84 -7.94
N PHE A 201 10.52 -10.10 -7.89
CA PHE A 201 11.12 -9.42 -9.03
C PHE A 201 12.50 -9.98 -9.43
N LYS A 202 12.87 -11.20 -9.02
CA LYS A 202 14.12 -11.85 -9.47
C LYS A 202 14.12 -12.04 -10.99
N ALA A 203 15.31 -11.90 -11.58
CA ALA A 203 15.57 -11.71 -13.01
C ALA A 203 15.27 -12.92 -13.93
N ASP A 204 14.91 -14.09 -13.38
CA ASP A 204 14.45 -15.20 -14.20
C ASP A 204 13.02 -14.90 -14.66
N ASN A 205 12.94 -14.25 -15.81
CA ASN A 205 11.72 -13.77 -16.46
C ASN A 205 10.76 -14.87 -16.89
N SER A 206 11.08 -16.15 -16.69
CA SER A 206 10.34 -17.27 -17.26
C SER A 206 9.14 -17.71 -16.43
N ASN A 207 9.23 -17.76 -15.09
CA ASN A 207 8.15 -18.34 -14.28
C ASN A 207 7.55 -17.34 -13.28
N CYS A 208 6.21 -17.26 -13.27
CA CYS A 208 5.47 -16.56 -12.23
C CYS A 208 5.74 -17.23 -10.87
N PRO A 209 6.19 -16.49 -9.84
CA PRO A 209 6.40 -17.09 -8.53
C PRO A 209 5.06 -17.54 -7.92
N GLU A 210 5.04 -18.67 -7.23
CA GLU A 210 3.87 -19.07 -6.45
C GLU A 210 3.73 -18.11 -5.26
N ILE A 211 2.81 -17.15 -5.38
CA ILE A 211 2.37 -16.36 -4.23
C ILE A 211 1.34 -17.21 -3.50
N ASN A 212 1.81 -18.05 -2.58
CA ASN A 212 0.90 -18.68 -1.64
C ASN A 212 0.38 -17.59 -0.69
N PRO A 213 -0.94 -17.31 -0.66
CA PRO A 213 -1.51 -16.57 0.45
C PRO A 213 -1.14 -17.37 1.71
N ILE A 214 -0.50 -16.68 2.66
CA ILE A 214 0.22 -17.27 3.80
C ILE A 214 -0.46 -18.54 4.31
N ASN A 215 0.30 -19.65 4.29
CA ASN A 215 0.01 -20.85 5.05
C ASN A 215 -0.41 -20.43 6.47
N ILE A 216 -1.69 -20.59 6.76
CA ILE A 216 -2.18 -20.58 8.14
C ILE A 216 -1.39 -21.69 8.80
N GLY A 217 -0.40 -21.32 9.62
CA GLY A 217 0.28 -22.28 10.48
C GLY A 217 -0.81 -23.07 11.20
N LYS A 218 -0.84 -24.38 10.95
CA LYS A 218 -1.44 -25.33 11.87
C LYS A 218 -0.80 -25.15 13.24
#